data_AF-A0A9E2BLI2-F1
#
_entry.id   AF-A0A9E2BLI2-F1
#
_cell.length_a   1.000
_cell.length_b   1.000
_cell.length_c   1.000
_cell.angle_alpha   90.00
_cell.angle_beta   90.00
_cell.angle_gamma   90.00
#
_symmetry.space_group_name_H-M   'P 1'
#
loop_
_entity.id
_entity.type
_entity.pdbx_description
1 polymer ?
#
loop_
_entity_poly.entity_id
_entity_poly.type
_entity_poly.pdbx_seq_one_letter_code
_entity_poly.pdbx_strand_id
1 'polypeptide(L)' 'MTFDLDKAATTVYAKISDGTDTYLYNCTNTGGNSWSCTAAGQEAPIADANSLQVVAAQ' A
#
# COMPACT_ATOMS: atom_id res chain seq x y z
N MET A 1 -2.21 -3.24 -7.58
CA MET A 1 -2.37 -1.80 -7.91
C MET A 1 -0.99 -1.20 -8.02
N THR A 2 -0.80 -0.25 -8.94
CA THR A 2 0.49 0.40 -9.19
C THR A 2 0.35 1.91 -8.99
N PHE A 3 1.36 2.54 -8.41
CA PHE A 3 1.42 4.00 -8.25
C PHE A 3 2.86 4.50 -8.31
N ASP A 4 3.01 5.81 -8.53
CA ASP A 4 4.31 6.49 -8.55
C ASP A 4 4.46 7.39 -7.32
N LEU A 5 5.68 7.48 -6.81
CA LEU A 5 6.06 8.43 -5.76
C LEU A 5 6.76 9.66 -6.35
N ASP A 6 6.52 10.81 -5.72
CA ASP A 6 7.23 12.05 -6.07
C ASP A 6 8.74 11.97 -5.78
N LYS A 7 9.16 11.04 -4.91
CA LYS A 7 10.56 10.76 -4.56
C LYS A 7 10.78 9.27 -4.27
N ALA A 8 12.02 8.81 -4.47
CA ALA A 8 12.42 7.46 -4.09
C ALA A 8 12.29 7.25 -2.57
N ALA A 9 11.85 6.06 -2.18
CA ALA A 9 11.71 5.62 -0.80
C ALA A 9 12.36 4.25 -0.62
N THR A 10 12.87 3.98 0.57
CA THR A 10 13.48 2.70 0.97
C THR A 10 12.43 1.67 1.30
N THR A 11 11.32 2.09 1.92
CA THR A 11 10.19 1.22 2.23
C THR A 11 8.86 1.92 1.94
N VAL A 12 7.89 1.18 1.39
CA VAL A 12 6.56 1.71 1.07
C VAL A 12 5.49 0.74 1.54
N TYR A 13 4.43 1.31 2.11
CA TYR A 13 3.26 0.59 2.60
C TYR A 13 1.98 1.17 2.01
N ALA A 14 1.05 0.31 1.62
CA ALA A 14 -0.34 0.69 1.39
C ALA A 14 -1.12 0.40 2.67
N LYS A 15 -1.65 1.46 3.28
CA LYS A 15 -2.56 1.39 4.42
C LYS A 15 -3.98 1.46 3.91
N ILE A 16 -4.77 0.45 4.24
CA ILE A 16 -6.19 0.37 3.91
C ILE A 16 -6.96 0.33 5.22
N SER A 17 -8.00 1.14 5.34
CA SER A 17 -8.89 1.12 6.50
C SER A 17 -10.34 0.98 6.04
N ASP A 18 -11.11 0.16 6.75
CA ASP A 18 -12.57 0.02 6.58
C ASP A 18 -13.36 0.87 7.62
N GLY A 19 -12.64 1.62 8.46
CA GLY A 19 -13.20 2.44 9.53
C GLY A 19 -13.14 1.80 10.92
N THR A 20 -12.97 0.48 11.00
CA THR A 20 -12.81 -0.26 12.25
C THR A 20 -11.41 -0.83 12.36
N ASP A 21 -10.93 -1.45 11.29
CA ASP A 21 -9.63 -2.09 11.19
C ASP A 21 -8.71 -1.32 10.23
N THR A 22 -7.41 -1.51 10.42
CA THR A 22 -6.37 -0.99 9.54
C THR A 22 -5.43 -2.10 9.12
N TYR A 23 -5.31 -2.26 7.80
CA TYR A 23 -4.47 -3.24 7.15
C TYR A 23 -3.28 -2.54 6.50
N LEU A 24 -2.09 -3.11 6.69
CA LEU A 24 -0.85 -2.60 6.12
C LEU A 24 -0.28 -3.63 5.15
N TYR A 25 -0.10 -3.21 3.91
CA TYR A 25 0.45 -4.04 2.83
C TYR A 25 1.83 -3.52 2.45
N ASN A 26 2.83 -4.40 2.50
CA ASN A 26 4.16 -4.10 1.98
C ASN A 26 4.10 -3.94 0.45
N CYS A 27 4.77 -2.92 -0.03
CA CYS A 27 4.91 -2.63 -1.45
C CYS A 27 6.36 -2.83 -1.88
N THR A 28 6.56 -3.28 -3.11
CA THR A 28 7.88 -3.46 -3.71
C THR A 28 8.10 -2.48 -4.84
N ASN A 29 9.31 -1.92 -4.90
CA ASN A 29 9.72 -1.04 -5.99
C ASN A 29 9.87 -1.89 -7.26
N THR A 30 9.14 -1.56 -8.30
CA THR A 30 9.17 -2.26 -9.60
C THR A 30 10.09 -1.58 -10.62
N GLY A 31 10.68 -0.43 -10.25
CA GLY A 31 11.62 0.35 -11.05
C GLY A 31 11.45 1.86 -10.81
N GLY A 32 12.55 2.57 -10.60
CA GLY A 32 12.53 4.03 -10.40
C GLY A 32 11.68 4.43 -9.19
N ASN A 33 10.65 5.25 -9.44
CA ASN A 33 9.69 5.70 -8.43
C ASN A 33 8.37 4.92 -8.47
N SER A 34 8.28 3.82 -9.21
CA SER A 34 7.05 3.03 -9.38
C SER A 34 7.00 1.84 -8.41
N TRP A 35 5.84 1.63 -7.78
CA TRP A 35 5.64 0.62 -6.74
C TRP A 35 4.41 -0.25 -6.99
N SER A 36 4.51 -1.52 -6.59
CA SER A 36 3.43 -2.50 -6.62
C SER A 36 3.19 -3.07 -5.22
N CYS A 37 1.94 -3.03 -4.75
CA CYS A 37 1.55 -3.66 -3.49
C CYS A 37 0.68 -4.89 -3.77
N THR A 38 0.99 -5.99 -3.09
CA THR A 38 0.22 -7.24 -3.16
C THR A 38 -0.44 -7.53 -1.82
N ALA A 39 -1.75 -7.78 -1.84
CA ALA A 39 -2.51 -8.24 -0.67
C ALA A 39 -2.34 -9.74 -0.39
N ALA A 40 -1.30 -10.37 -0.95
CA ALA A 40 -1.10 -11.81 -0.90
C ALA A 40 -1.00 -12.29 0.57
N GLY A 41 -1.96 -13.12 0.99
CA GLY A 41 -2.02 -13.68 2.33
C GLY A 41 -2.89 -12.93 3.34
N GLN A 42 -3.56 -11.84 2.96
CA GLN A 42 -4.60 -11.22 3.79
C GLN A 42 -5.98 -11.44 3.15
N GLU A 43 -6.74 -12.40 3.68
CA GLU A 43 -8.15 -12.65 3.31
C GLU A 43 -9.13 -11.59 3.86
N ALA A 44 -8.66 -10.41 4.28
CA ALA A 44 -9.59 -9.37 4.70
C ALA A 44 -10.39 -8.93 3.47
N PRO A 45 -11.73 -9.02 3.49
CA PRO A 45 -12.54 -8.58 2.37
C PRO A 45 -12.39 -7.06 2.28
N ILE A 46 -11.58 -6.61 1.32
CA ILE A 46 -11.44 -5.19 0.94
C ILE A 46 -12.73 -4.69 0.24
N ALA A 47 -13.90 -5.19 0.65
CA ALA A 47 -15.18 -4.82 0.09
C ALA A 47 -15.61 -3.42 0.58
N ASP A 48 -15.21 -3.04 1.81
CA ASP A 48 -15.64 -1.81 2.47
C ASP A 48 -14.49 -0.84 2.79
N ALA A 49 -13.36 -0.95 2.08
CA ALA A 49 -12.27 0.00 2.23
C ALA A 49 -12.72 1.42 1.85
N ASN A 50 -12.85 2.29 2.84
CA ASN A 50 -13.29 3.68 2.66
C ASN A 50 -12.11 4.65 2.49
N SER A 51 -10.89 4.21 2.81
CA SER A 51 -9.69 5.00 2.62
C SER A 51 -8.48 4.14 2.26
N LEU A 52 -7.68 4.68 1.33
CA LEU A 52 -6.39 4.16 0.92
C LEU A 52 -5.35 5.26 1.14
N GLN A 53 -4.29 4.94 1.88
CA GLN A 53 -3.16 5.83 2.10
C GLN A 53 -1.87 5.11 1.73
N VAL A 54 -1.02 5.76 0.93
CA VAL A 54 0.32 5.28 0.64
C VAL A 54 1.29 5.98 1.60
N VAL A 55 2.05 5.19 2.36
CA VAL A 55 3.02 5.68 3.33
C VAL A 55 4.40 5.23 2.90
N ALA A 56 5.28 6.20 2.62
CA ALA A 56 6.69 5.96 2.36
C ALA A 56 7.49 6.22 3.65
N ALA A 57 8.31 5.25 4.07
CA ALA A 57 9.31 5.43 5.11
C ALA A 57 10.68 5.65 4.45
N GLN A 58 11.39 6.68 4.92
CA GLN A 58 12.75 7.05 4.49
C GLN A 58 13.79 6.38 5.38
#